data_AF-A0A7W1ZC00-F1
#
_entry.id   AF-A0A7W1ZC00-F1
#
_cell.length_a   1.000
_cell.length_b   1.000
_cell.length_c   1.000
_cell.angle_alpha   90.00
_cell.angle_beta   90.00
_cell.angle_gamma   90.00
#
_symmetry.space_group_name_H-M   'P 1'
#
loop_
_entity.id
_entity.type
_entity.pdbx_description
1 polymer ?
#
loop_
_entity_poly.entity_id
_entity_poly.type
_entity_poly.pdbx_seq_one_letter_code
_entity_poly.pdbx_strand_id
1 'polypeptide(L)'
;MKITIDTLKKSMLNLGHKWFTDRPNIIGIRATMDIPDVFNDIFCFVWVQSKMPINLTTKQKQEWLNDNHYIGKNGLPLKPDGLLGGNTDYALSEYNNTVGKERLITNIITTDPGVFWLNNPINKLGTAVLKPGQYIDCWSIGLHQRKTDHPAFVQVDRVTVFRDNDGNSNSTTIGMKEDNGLFGINIHRGNVNGKTPKIGRWSAGCQVFQTKTDLDFILHLCEPYKRIRNRFTYTLIAESNL
;
A
#
# COMPACT_ATOMS: atom_id res chain seq x y z
N MET A 1 6.65 -17.43 -4.00
CA MET A 1 7.29 -17.24 -2.67
C MET A 1 6.22 -16.81 -1.67
N LYS A 2 6.27 -17.22 -0.40
CA LYS A 2 5.27 -16.81 0.62
C LYS A 2 5.78 -15.58 1.36
N ILE A 3 5.08 -14.45 1.24
CA ILE A 3 5.41 -13.22 1.96
C ILE A 3 4.96 -13.37 3.42
N THR A 4 5.88 -13.18 4.37
CA THR A 4 5.60 -13.15 5.81
C THR A 4 6.24 -11.94 6.47
N ILE A 5 5.86 -11.61 7.72
CA ILE A 5 6.48 -10.51 8.47
C ILE A 5 7.98 -10.77 8.67
N ASP A 6 8.38 -12.01 8.93
CA ASP A 6 9.77 -12.38 9.14
C ASP A 6 10.62 -12.23 7.87
N THR A 7 10.09 -12.63 6.71
CA THR A 7 10.79 -12.45 5.43
C THR A 7 10.95 -10.96 5.11
N LEU A 8 9.89 -10.16 5.33
CA LEU A 8 9.94 -8.71 5.14
C LEU A 8 10.96 -8.05 6.08
N LYS A 9 10.93 -8.36 7.37
CA LYS A 9 11.92 -7.85 8.34
C LYS A 9 13.35 -8.17 7.94
N LYS A 10 13.61 -9.44 7.58
CA LYS A 10 14.94 -9.88 7.17
C LYS A 10 15.42 -9.13 5.93
N SER A 11 14.57 -9.01 4.91
CA SER A 11 14.86 -8.27 3.68
C SER A 11 15.20 -6.80 3.96
N MET A 12 14.35 -6.12 4.73
CA MET A 12 14.53 -4.72 5.13
C MET A 12 15.87 -4.51 5.85
N LEU A 13 16.19 -5.35 6.82
CA LEU A 13 17.44 -5.26 7.58
C LEU A 13 18.67 -5.53 6.70
N ASN A 14 18.61 -6.53 5.80
CA ASN A 14 19.69 -6.83 4.87
C ASN A 14 19.99 -5.66 3.91
N LEU A 15 18.96 -4.89 3.55
CA LEU A 15 19.09 -3.68 2.72
C LEU A 15 19.49 -2.44 3.55
N GLY A 16 19.74 -2.59 4.85
CA GLY A 16 20.07 -1.49 5.75
C GLY A 16 18.89 -0.54 6.03
N HIS A 17 17.66 -0.97 5.73
CA HIS A 17 16.45 -0.20 6.01
C HIS A 17 15.98 -0.40 7.44
N LYS A 18 15.33 0.62 8.00
CA LYS A 18 14.76 0.56 9.35
C LYS A 18 13.47 -0.26 9.33
N TRP A 19 13.31 -1.14 10.32
CA TRP A 19 12.00 -1.69 10.68
C TRP A 19 11.39 -0.86 11.81
N PHE A 20 10.23 -0.27 11.58
CA PHE A 20 9.58 0.54 12.60
C PHE A 20 8.76 -0.32 13.57
N THR A 21 8.81 0.03 14.85
CA THR A 21 8.02 -0.60 15.93
C THR A 21 7.00 0.35 16.55
N ASP A 22 7.10 1.65 16.25
CA ASP A 22 6.27 2.74 16.75
C ASP A 22 5.15 3.16 15.76
N ARG A 23 5.21 2.67 14.53
CA ARG A 23 4.30 3.00 13.42
C ARG A 23 4.22 1.84 12.42
N PRO A 24 3.31 1.87 11.44
CA PRO A 24 3.22 0.83 10.44
C PRO A 24 4.44 0.84 9.51
N ASN A 25 4.81 -0.34 9.03
CA ASN A 25 5.73 -0.48 7.91
C ASN A 25 4.91 -0.62 6.62
N ILE A 26 5.08 0.34 5.70
CA ILE A 26 4.45 0.32 4.38
C ILE A 26 5.52 -0.05 3.36
N ILE A 27 5.36 -1.21 2.72
CA ILE A 27 6.39 -1.80 1.87
C ILE A 27 5.80 -2.15 0.50
N GLY A 28 6.36 -1.62 -0.57
CA GLY A 28 6.13 -2.11 -1.93
C GLY A 28 7.18 -3.14 -2.30
N ILE A 29 6.75 -4.19 -2.99
CA ILE A 29 7.59 -5.20 -3.61
C ILE A 29 7.38 -5.09 -5.12
N ARG A 30 8.40 -4.59 -5.82
CA ARG A 30 8.44 -4.60 -7.28
C ARG A 30 8.79 -6.00 -7.78
N ALA A 31 7.95 -6.56 -8.63
CA ALA A 31 8.14 -7.88 -9.22
C ALA A 31 9.43 -7.93 -10.04
N THR A 32 10.06 -9.11 -10.07
CA THR A 32 11.19 -9.35 -10.99
C THR A 32 10.76 -9.49 -12.44
N MET A 33 9.49 -9.81 -12.66
CA MET A 33 8.92 -10.04 -13.97
C MET A 33 8.52 -8.70 -14.61
N ASP A 34 9.26 -8.30 -15.64
CA ASP A 34 9.03 -7.07 -16.39
C ASP A 34 7.96 -7.29 -17.47
N ILE A 35 6.69 -7.31 -17.04
CA ILE A 35 5.53 -7.31 -17.95
C ILE A 35 4.97 -5.88 -18.01
N PRO A 36 4.93 -5.27 -19.21
CA PRO A 36 4.31 -3.98 -19.41
C PRO A 36 2.83 -3.93 -19.03
N ASP A 37 2.41 -2.81 -18.41
CA ASP A 37 1.00 -2.42 -18.23
C ASP A 37 0.13 -3.34 -17.34
N VAL A 38 0.74 -4.16 -16.48
CA VAL A 38 0.02 -5.08 -15.58
C VAL A 38 0.21 -4.75 -14.10
N PHE A 39 -0.74 -5.19 -13.28
CA PHE A 39 -0.62 -5.16 -11.82
C PHE A 39 -0.05 -6.50 -11.34
N ASN A 40 1.26 -6.56 -11.11
CA ASN A 40 1.99 -7.75 -10.65
C ASN A 40 2.83 -7.48 -9.39
N ASP A 41 2.81 -6.26 -8.87
CA ASP A 41 3.54 -5.87 -7.67
C ASP A 41 2.69 -6.08 -6.42
N ILE A 42 3.35 -6.16 -5.27
CA ILE A 42 2.70 -6.38 -3.99
C ILE A 42 2.93 -5.20 -3.05
N PHE A 43 1.84 -4.73 -2.45
CA PHE A 43 1.87 -3.81 -1.32
C PHE A 43 1.71 -4.59 -0.04
N CYS A 44 2.58 -4.38 0.92
CA CYS A 44 2.57 -4.97 2.24
C CYS A 44 2.36 -3.86 3.28
N PHE A 45 1.36 -4.07 4.14
CA PHE A 45 1.10 -3.21 5.29
C PHE A 45 1.26 -4.03 6.55
N VAL A 46 2.25 -3.66 7.38
CA VAL A 46 2.49 -4.30 8.67
C VAL A 46 2.24 -3.32 9.79
N TRP A 47 1.35 -3.67 10.72
CA TRP A 47 0.98 -2.84 11.87
C TRP A 47 0.76 -3.70 13.10
N VAL A 48 0.85 -3.09 14.28
CA VAL A 48 0.47 -3.74 15.54
C VAL A 48 -1.04 -3.60 15.74
N GLN A 49 -1.73 -4.72 15.96
CA GLN A 49 -3.16 -4.69 16.20
C GLN A 49 -3.49 -3.97 17.51
N SER A 50 -4.29 -2.91 17.39
CA SER A 50 -4.77 -2.14 18.54
C SER A 50 -5.81 -2.91 19.34
N LYS A 51 -5.88 -2.60 20.64
CA LYS A 51 -6.93 -3.12 21.53
C LYS A 51 -8.29 -2.53 21.14
N MET A 52 -9.30 -3.40 21.08
CA MET A 52 -10.70 -3.03 20.94
C MET A 52 -11.15 -2.20 22.16
N PRO A 53 -11.95 -1.13 21.97
CA PRO A 53 -12.56 -0.40 23.07
C PRO A 53 -13.42 -1.28 24.00
N ILE A 54 -13.40 -1.02 25.30
CA ILE A 54 -13.91 -1.94 26.34
C ILE A 54 -15.46 -1.89 26.49
N ASN A 55 -16.12 -0.84 26.02
CA ASN A 55 -17.56 -0.60 26.24
C ASN A 55 -18.42 -0.62 24.97
N LEU A 56 -18.09 -1.50 24.02
CA LEU A 56 -18.86 -1.64 22.79
C LEU A 56 -20.04 -2.60 22.97
N THR A 57 -21.20 -2.24 22.42
CA THR A 57 -22.31 -3.19 22.19
C THR A 57 -21.86 -4.29 21.22
N THR A 58 -22.56 -5.43 21.18
CA THR A 58 -22.23 -6.52 20.24
C THR A 58 -22.19 -6.04 18.80
N LYS A 59 -23.15 -5.20 18.40
CA LYS A 59 -23.19 -4.63 17.05
C LYS A 59 -21.94 -3.79 16.77
N GLN A 60 -21.57 -2.91 17.69
CA GLN A 60 -20.35 -2.08 17.56
C GLN A 60 -19.07 -2.93 17.56
N LYS A 61 -19.03 -4.06 18.27
CA LYS A 61 -17.90 -5.00 18.19
C LYS A 61 -17.80 -5.61 16.80
N GLN A 62 -18.92 -6.00 16.19
CA GLN A 62 -18.93 -6.54 14.82
C GLN A 62 -18.47 -5.49 13.80
N GLU A 63 -18.94 -4.24 13.93
CA GLU A 63 -18.47 -3.10 13.11
C GLU A 63 -16.95 -2.91 13.28
N TRP A 64 -16.47 -2.84 14.52
CA TRP A 64 -15.04 -2.66 14.80
C TRP A 64 -14.19 -3.81 14.24
N LEU A 65 -14.67 -5.05 14.35
CA LEU A 65 -13.98 -6.23 13.80
C LEU A 65 -13.85 -6.13 12.27
N ASN A 66 -14.92 -5.75 11.56
CA ASN A 66 -14.88 -5.51 10.13
C ASN A 66 -13.88 -4.40 9.76
N ASP A 67 -13.93 -3.28 10.48
CA ASP A 67 -13.03 -2.13 10.30
C ASP A 67 -11.55 -2.48 10.55
N ASN A 68 -11.29 -3.57 11.28
CA ASN A 68 -9.96 -4.09 11.56
C ASN A 68 -9.64 -5.38 10.77
N HIS A 69 -10.33 -5.66 9.67
CA HIS A 69 -10.11 -6.82 8.80
C HIS A 69 -10.24 -8.19 9.50
N TYR A 70 -11.15 -8.30 10.46
CA TYR A 70 -11.59 -9.59 10.96
C TYR A 70 -12.85 -10.00 10.21
N ILE A 71 -12.85 -11.23 9.71
CA ILE A 71 -13.93 -11.81 8.94
C ILE A 71 -14.53 -12.99 9.69
N GLY A 72 -15.76 -13.35 9.35
CA GLY A 72 -16.40 -14.55 9.85
C GLY A 72 -15.70 -15.81 9.37
N LYS A 73 -16.04 -16.94 10.00
CA LYS A 73 -15.54 -18.27 9.62
C LYS A 73 -15.84 -18.62 8.16
N ASN A 74 -16.88 -18.04 7.60
CA ASN A 74 -17.27 -18.16 6.19
C ASN A 74 -16.41 -17.32 5.21
N GLY A 75 -15.41 -16.59 5.69
CA GLY A 75 -14.54 -15.74 4.88
C GLY A 75 -15.19 -14.41 4.46
N LEU A 76 -16.36 -14.06 5.00
CA LEU A 76 -17.08 -12.83 4.68
C LEU A 76 -17.06 -11.83 5.86
N PRO A 77 -17.23 -10.52 5.58
CA PRO A 77 -17.45 -9.54 6.65
C PRO A 77 -18.61 -9.96 7.56
N LEU A 78 -18.49 -9.63 8.84
CA LEU A 78 -19.55 -9.85 9.83
C LEU A 78 -20.76 -8.99 9.47
N LYS A 79 -21.96 -9.52 9.70
CA LYS A 79 -23.19 -8.73 9.68
C LYS A 79 -23.33 -8.03 11.04
N PRO A 80 -23.34 -6.69 11.12
CA PRO A 80 -23.49 -6.01 12.40
C PRO A 80 -24.96 -5.92 12.82
N ASP A 81 -25.50 -7.04 13.29
CA ASP A 81 -26.88 -7.17 13.75
C ASP A 81 -27.01 -7.25 15.28
N GLY A 82 -25.88 -7.26 16.00
CA GLY A 82 -25.85 -7.39 17.45
C GLY A 82 -26.11 -8.80 17.95
N LEU A 83 -26.24 -9.78 17.06
CA LEU A 83 -26.44 -11.18 17.39
C LEU A 83 -25.09 -11.90 17.40
N LEU A 84 -24.78 -12.55 18.52
CA LEU A 84 -23.62 -13.43 18.60
C LEU A 84 -23.89 -14.73 17.83
N GLY A 85 -22.83 -15.31 17.29
CA GLY A 85 -22.90 -16.55 16.53
C GLY A 85 -21.52 -16.93 16.00
N GLY A 86 -21.41 -18.12 15.40
CA GLY A 86 -20.12 -18.72 15.08
C GLY A 86 -19.18 -17.88 14.21
N ASN A 87 -19.72 -16.97 13.38
CA ASN A 87 -18.89 -16.01 12.64
C ASN A 87 -18.31 -14.91 13.54
N THR A 88 -19.11 -14.33 14.42
CA THR A 88 -18.65 -13.32 15.39
C THR A 88 -17.66 -13.92 16.38
N ASP A 89 -17.92 -15.14 16.86
CA ASP A 89 -17.05 -15.84 17.81
C ASP A 89 -15.69 -16.17 17.18
N TYR A 90 -15.69 -16.61 15.93
CA TYR A 90 -14.46 -16.84 15.16
C TYR A 90 -13.65 -15.55 15.01
N ALA A 91 -14.27 -14.45 14.58
CA ALA A 91 -13.61 -13.17 14.43
C ALA A 91 -13.03 -12.64 15.75
N LEU A 92 -13.76 -12.80 16.86
CA LEU A 92 -13.29 -12.44 18.21
C LEU A 92 -12.10 -13.30 18.65
N SER A 93 -12.12 -14.60 18.35
CA SER A 93 -10.99 -15.50 18.61
C SER A 93 -9.75 -15.06 17.85
N GLU A 94 -9.88 -14.77 16.56
CA GLU A 94 -8.76 -14.26 15.73
C GLU A 94 -8.24 -12.92 16.28
N TYR A 95 -9.12 -12.03 16.70
CA TYR A 95 -8.73 -10.78 17.37
C TYR A 95 -7.95 -11.03 18.67
N ASN A 96 -8.45 -11.88 19.56
CA ASN A 96 -7.79 -12.19 20.82
C ASN A 96 -6.39 -12.81 20.60
N ASN A 97 -6.23 -13.58 19.52
CA ASN A 97 -4.93 -14.17 19.16
C ASN A 97 -3.92 -13.15 18.61
N THR A 98 -4.40 -12.04 18.07
CA THR A 98 -3.59 -11.07 17.31
C THR A 98 -3.44 -9.71 17.97
N VAL A 99 -4.28 -9.35 18.94
CA VAL A 99 -4.19 -8.08 19.68
C VAL A 99 -2.79 -7.89 20.29
N GLY A 100 -2.20 -6.71 20.07
CA GLY A 100 -0.85 -6.38 20.52
C GLY A 100 0.28 -7.05 19.71
N LYS A 101 -0.04 -7.85 18.69
CA LYS A 101 0.94 -8.46 17.78
C LYS A 101 0.92 -7.78 16.42
N GLU A 102 2.01 -7.92 15.67
CA GLU A 102 2.07 -7.47 14.29
C GLU A 102 1.16 -8.33 13.40
N ARG A 103 0.45 -7.67 12.49
CA ARG A 103 -0.37 -8.28 11.43
C ARG A 103 0.11 -7.78 10.08
N LEU A 104 -0.06 -8.60 9.04
CA LEU A 104 0.30 -8.30 7.67
C LEU A 104 -0.95 -8.35 6.78
N ILE A 105 -1.12 -7.33 5.96
CA ILE A 105 -2.01 -7.35 4.79
C ILE A 105 -1.19 -7.19 3.53
N THR A 106 -1.55 -7.94 2.51
CA THR A 106 -0.95 -7.87 1.17
C THR A 106 -2.01 -7.52 0.13
N ASN A 107 -1.73 -6.54 -0.73
CA ASN A 107 -2.63 -6.14 -1.83
C ASN A 107 -1.87 -6.10 -3.15
N ILE A 108 -2.60 -6.29 -4.25
CA ILE A 108 -2.05 -6.20 -5.60
C ILE A 108 -2.00 -4.73 -6.02
N ILE A 109 -0.80 -4.28 -6.40
CA ILE A 109 -0.54 -2.93 -6.88
C ILE A 109 0.29 -2.95 -8.17
N THR A 110 0.63 -1.77 -8.65
CA THR A 110 1.78 -1.55 -9.52
C THR A 110 2.66 -0.45 -8.92
N THR A 111 3.95 -0.60 -9.11
CA THR A 111 5.02 0.34 -8.78
C THR A 111 5.66 0.94 -10.03
N ASP A 112 5.15 0.53 -11.20
CA ASP A 112 5.63 0.88 -12.51
C ASP A 112 4.64 1.84 -13.21
N PRO A 113 5.14 2.70 -14.13
CA PRO A 113 4.27 3.51 -14.95
C PRO A 113 3.49 2.67 -15.96
N GLY A 114 2.33 3.16 -16.38
CA GLY A 114 1.61 2.55 -17.48
C GLY A 114 2.28 2.83 -18.83
N VAL A 115 2.11 1.92 -19.79
CA VAL A 115 2.70 2.02 -21.14
C VAL A 115 2.30 3.31 -21.85
N PHE A 116 1.10 3.83 -21.55
CA PHE A 116 0.68 5.13 -22.07
C PHE A 116 1.67 6.23 -21.68
N TRP A 117 2.09 6.30 -20.42
CA TRP A 117 2.97 7.36 -19.92
C TRP A 117 4.41 7.14 -20.34
N LEU A 118 4.90 5.91 -20.39
CA LEU A 118 6.23 5.59 -20.96
C LEU A 118 6.37 6.14 -22.38
N ASN A 119 5.33 5.99 -23.22
CA ASN A 119 5.30 6.51 -24.59
C ASN A 119 4.90 8.00 -24.70
N ASN A 120 4.37 8.60 -23.63
CA ASN A 120 3.88 9.99 -23.63
C ASN A 120 4.33 10.71 -22.34
N PRO A 121 5.64 10.87 -22.10
CA PRO A 121 6.14 11.38 -20.83
C PRO A 121 5.69 12.84 -20.61
N ILE A 122 5.22 13.13 -19.40
CA ILE A 122 4.83 14.49 -18.99
C ILE A 122 6.08 15.39 -18.89
N ASN A 123 7.19 14.82 -18.45
CA ASN A 123 8.46 15.52 -18.28
C ASN A 123 9.38 15.21 -19.47
N LYS A 124 10.02 16.24 -20.03
CA LYS A 124 10.99 16.10 -21.13
C LYS A 124 12.18 15.19 -20.82
N LEU A 125 12.47 14.95 -19.55
CA LEU A 125 13.53 14.04 -19.11
C LEU A 125 13.09 12.57 -19.14
N GLY A 126 11.78 12.31 -19.21
CA GLY A 126 11.21 10.98 -19.16
C GLY A 126 10.14 10.78 -18.08
N THR A 127 9.45 9.65 -18.17
CA THR A 127 8.47 9.18 -17.19
C THR A 127 9.17 8.78 -15.90
N ALA A 128 8.54 9.06 -14.76
CA ALA A 128 9.15 8.79 -13.46
C ALA A 128 8.96 7.31 -13.08
N VAL A 129 10.03 6.63 -12.70
CA VAL A 129 9.99 5.30 -12.06
C VAL A 129 10.58 5.43 -10.66
N LEU A 130 9.82 5.14 -9.61
CA LEU A 130 10.34 5.28 -8.23
C LEU A 130 11.53 4.33 -8.02
N LYS A 131 12.67 4.89 -7.60
CA LYS A 131 13.86 4.10 -7.30
C LYS A 131 13.62 3.26 -6.03
N PRO A 132 13.98 1.97 -5.99
CA PRO A 132 13.93 1.19 -4.75
C PRO A 132 14.71 1.87 -3.61
N GLY A 133 14.16 1.82 -2.40
CA GLY A 133 14.72 2.45 -1.22
C GLY A 133 13.67 2.75 -0.15
N GLN A 134 14.15 3.13 1.04
CA GLN A 134 13.30 3.57 2.15
C GLN A 134 13.21 5.10 2.19
N TYR A 135 12.00 5.61 2.03
CA TYR A 135 11.71 7.04 1.95
C TYR A 135 10.95 7.47 3.21
N ILE A 136 11.71 7.89 4.22
CA ILE A 136 11.20 8.17 5.56
C ILE A 136 10.30 9.41 5.56
N ASP A 137 9.08 9.25 6.09
CA ASP A 137 8.10 10.34 6.29
C ASP A 137 7.75 11.14 5.01
N CYS A 138 8.00 10.57 3.83
CA CYS A 138 7.84 11.25 2.54
C CYS A 138 6.39 11.28 2.02
N TRP A 139 5.44 10.63 2.71
CA TRP A 139 4.01 10.63 2.35
C TRP A 139 3.11 11.13 3.47
N SER A 140 1.91 11.56 3.11
CA SER A 140 0.82 11.91 4.03
C SER A 140 -0.51 11.44 3.48
N ILE A 141 -1.48 11.12 4.32
CA ILE A 141 -2.84 10.90 3.85
C ILE A 141 -3.41 12.23 3.37
N GLY A 142 -3.93 12.22 2.14
CA GLY A 142 -4.49 13.39 1.46
C GLY A 142 -5.33 12.96 0.25
N LEU A 143 -5.40 13.83 -0.75
CA LEU A 143 -6.23 13.64 -1.95
C LEU A 143 -5.35 13.65 -3.20
N HIS A 144 -5.42 12.58 -4.00
CA HIS A 144 -4.75 12.52 -5.29
C HIS A 144 -5.31 13.62 -6.21
N GLN A 145 -4.44 14.49 -6.72
CA GLN A 145 -4.83 15.64 -7.56
C GLN A 145 -5.87 16.57 -6.91
N ARG A 146 -5.95 16.62 -5.57
CA ARG A 146 -6.95 17.40 -4.80
C ARG A 146 -8.40 16.99 -5.05
N LYS A 147 -8.64 15.80 -5.61
CA LYS A 147 -9.99 15.26 -5.87
C LYS A 147 -10.54 14.61 -4.62
N THR A 148 -11.69 15.08 -4.14
CA THR A 148 -12.30 14.66 -2.86
C THR A 148 -12.74 13.20 -2.85
N ASP A 149 -13.00 12.61 -4.00
CA ASP A 149 -13.36 11.21 -4.20
C ASP A 149 -12.14 10.29 -4.38
N HIS A 150 -10.92 10.84 -4.32
CA HIS A 150 -9.67 10.12 -4.60
C HIS A 150 -8.65 10.22 -3.44
N PRO A 151 -8.97 9.65 -2.26
CA PRO A 151 -8.03 9.62 -1.15
C PRO A 151 -6.78 8.80 -1.50
N ALA A 152 -5.63 9.22 -0.98
CA ALA A 152 -4.33 8.65 -1.32
C ALA A 152 -3.29 8.94 -0.24
N PHE A 153 -2.17 8.22 -0.27
CA PHE A 153 -0.93 8.75 0.27
C PHE A 153 -0.34 9.73 -0.75
N VAL A 154 -0.29 11.01 -0.41
CA VAL A 154 0.29 12.05 -1.24
C VAL A 154 1.75 12.28 -0.88
N GLN A 155 2.60 12.47 -1.89
CA GLN A 155 3.99 12.82 -1.68
C GLN A 155 4.09 14.20 -1.00
N VAL A 156 4.89 14.30 0.06
CA VAL A 156 5.11 15.54 0.82
C VAL A 156 6.58 15.87 1.06
N ASP A 157 7.49 14.93 0.75
CA ASP A 157 8.93 15.16 0.81
C ASP A 157 9.63 14.52 -0.40
N ARG A 158 10.91 14.83 -0.57
CA ARG A 158 11.71 14.49 -1.75
C ARG A 158 11.93 12.99 -1.83
N VAL A 159 11.67 12.43 -3.00
CA VAL A 159 12.00 11.03 -3.34
C VAL A 159 12.92 11.03 -4.54
N THR A 160 13.56 9.89 -4.81
CA THR A 160 14.40 9.70 -5.99
C THR A 160 13.67 8.84 -7.01
N VAL A 161 13.63 9.29 -8.24
CA VAL A 161 13.07 8.55 -9.37
C VAL A 161 14.13 8.37 -10.43
N PHE A 162 14.01 7.30 -11.20
CA PHE A 162 14.64 7.23 -12.52
C PHE A 162 13.76 7.95 -13.54
N ARG A 163 14.40 8.55 -14.53
CA ARG A 163 13.73 9.20 -15.66
C ARG A 163 13.84 8.31 -16.90
N ASP A 164 12.72 7.70 -17.26
CA ASP A 164 12.60 6.81 -18.41
C ASP A 164 12.22 7.59 -19.68
N ASN A 165 13.14 7.61 -20.63
CA ASN A 165 12.96 8.28 -21.91
C ASN A 165 13.50 7.46 -23.08
N ASP A 166 13.57 6.14 -22.92
CA ASP A 166 14.09 5.27 -24.00
C ASP A 166 13.01 4.94 -25.05
N GLY A 167 11.75 5.28 -24.76
CA GLY A 167 10.62 5.13 -25.67
C GLY A 167 10.16 3.68 -25.84
N ASN A 168 10.62 2.77 -24.97
CA ASN A 168 10.14 1.40 -24.93
C ASN A 168 8.86 1.31 -24.06
N SER A 169 8.33 0.09 -23.87
CA SER A 169 7.11 -0.15 -23.09
C SER A 169 7.36 -0.82 -21.74
N ASN A 170 8.61 -1.04 -21.37
CA ASN A 170 9.03 -1.55 -20.07
C ASN A 170 9.52 -0.39 -19.18
N SER A 171 9.73 -0.68 -17.89
CA SER A 171 10.19 0.33 -16.94
C SER A 171 11.57 -0.01 -16.36
N THR A 172 12.39 -0.70 -17.16
CA THR A 172 13.74 -1.08 -16.75
C THR A 172 14.57 0.16 -16.47
N THR A 173 15.16 0.23 -15.28
CA THR A 173 15.84 1.43 -14.79
C THR A 173 17.35 1.45 -15.05
N ILE A 174 17.89 0.43 -15.72
CA ILE A 174 19.32 0.28 -15.99
C ILE A 174 19.80 1.43 -16.88
N GLY A 175 20.80 2.18 -16.42
CA GLY A 175 21.39 3.30 -17.17
C GLY A 175 20.55 4.58 -17.18
N MET A 176 19.39 4.59 -16.51
CA MET A 176 18.56 5.79 -16.39
C MET A 176 19.14 6.79 -15.41
N LYS A 177 18.89 8.08 -15.67
CA LYS A 177 19.31 9.16 -14.78
C LYS A 177 18.39 9.27 -13.58
N GLU A 178 18.99 9.50 -12.43
CA GLU A 178 18.28 9.80 -11.19
C GLU A 178 17.87 11.27 -11.14
N ASP A 179 16.68 11.52 -10.61
CA ASP A 179 16.13 12.83 -10.32
C ASP A 179 15.54 12.80 -8.90
N ASN A 180 15.88 13.79 -8.08
CA ASN A 180 15.45 13.87 -6.69
C ASN A 180 14.59 15.12 -6.48
N GLY A 181 13.40 14.95 -5.91
CA GLY A 181 12.47 16.06 -5.77
C GLY A 181 11.03 15.66 -5.48
N LEU A 182 10.13 16.64 -5.64
CA LEU A 182 8.68 16.47 -5.54
C LEU A 182 8.11 16.27 -6.95
N PHE A 183 7.57 15.09 -7.21
CA PHE A 183 7.06 14.71 -8.54
C PHE A 183 5.58 14.33 -8.52
N GLY A 184 4.96 14.29 -7.34
CA GLY A 184 3.60 13.79 -7.17
C GLY A 184 3.53 12.27 -7.24
N ILE A 185 4.55 11.56 -6.76
CA ILE A 185 4.57 10.09 -6.64
C ILE A 185 3.62 9.67 -5.52
N ASN A 186 2.32 9.71 -5.81
CA ASN A 186 1.28 9.34 -4.85
C ASN A 186 1.07 7.83 -4.84
N ILE A 187 0.55 7.29 -3.74
CA ILE A 187 0.04 5.92 -3.66
C ILE A 187 -1.49 6.02 -3.64
N HIS A 188 -2.14 5.62 -4.73
CA HIS A 188 -3.58 5.80 -4.93
C HIS A 188 -4.23 4.57 -5.56
N ARG A 189 -5.55 4.58 -5.73
CA ARG A 189 -6.30 3.51 -6.42
C ARG A 189 -6.50 3.82 -7.90
N GLY A 190 -6.72 2.77 -8.70
CA GLY A 190 -7.21 2.87 -10.08
C GLY A 190 -8.71 3.17 -10.16
N ASN A 191 -9.45 2.33 -10.88
CA ASN A 191 -10.89 2.47 -11.08
C ASN A 191 -11.68 2.45 -9.75
N VAL A 192 -12.77 3.21 -9.71
CA VAL A 192 -13.70 3.26 -8.56
C VAL A 192 -14.51 1.98 -8.43
N ASN A 193 -14.78 1.30 -9.55
CA ASN A 193 -15.60 0.11 -9.63
C ASN A 193 -14.73 -1.10 -9.99
N GLY A 194 -14.58 -2.03 -9.05
CA GLY A 194 -13.91 -3.32 -9.27
C GLY A 194 -12.39 -3.22 -9.45
N LYS A 195 -11.83 -4.20 -10.15
CA LYS A 195 -10.40 -4.29 -10.46
C LYS A 195 -10.06 -3.47 -11.70
N THR A 196 -8.96 -2.74 -11.63
CA THR A 196 -8.37 -2.09 -12.80
C THR A 196 -7.64 -3.13 -13.64
N PRO A 197 -8.00 -3.34 -14.92
CA PRO A 197 -7.44 -4.43 -15.71
C PRO A 197 -6.00 -4.14 -16.18
N LYS A 198 -5.65 -2.88 -16.43
CA LYS A 198 -4.35 -2.43 -16.93
C LYS A 198 -3.93 -1.11 -16.28
N ILE A 199 -2.63 -0.86 -16.16
CA ILE A 199 -2.12 0.38 -15.55
C ILE A 199 -2.54 1.60 -16.38
N GLY A 200 -2.27 1.59 -17.69
CA GLY A 200 -2.66 2.62 -18.64
C GLY A 200 -2.35 4.05 -18.15
N ARG A 201 -3.39 4.87 -18.04
CA ARG A 201 -3.26 6.27 -17.62
C ARG A 201 -3.20 6.46 -16.10
N TRP A 202 -3.36 5.39 -15.32
CA TRP A 202 -3.42 5.51 -13.86
C TRP A 202 -2.07 5.84 -13.23
N SER A 203 -0.94 5.55 -13.87
CA SER A 203 0.38 5.82 -13.30
C SER A 203 1.35 6.45 -14.30
N ALA A 204 1.74 7.71 -14.05
CA ALA A 204 2.93 8.32 -14.64
C ALA A 204 4.17 8.19 -13.72
N GLY A 205 4.14 7.22 -12.79
CA GLY A 205 5.12 7.01 -11.73
C GLY A 205 4.53 6.85 -10.32
N CYS A 206 3.22 7.06 -10.16
CA CYS A 206 2.51 6.74 -8.92
C CYS A 206 2.50 5.25 -8.62
N GLN A 207 2.28 4.89 -7.36
CA GLN A 207 2.04 3.50 -6.97
C GLN A 207 0.52 3.29 -6.95
N VAL A 208 0.00 2.30 -7.67
CA VAL A 208 -1.44 2.21 -7.91
C VAL A 208 -2.01 0.89 -7.42
N PHE A 209 -2.97 0.96 -6.51
CA PHE A 209 -3.79 -0.18 -6.11
C PHE A 209 -4.74 -0.59 -7.22
N GLN A 210 -4.76 -1.89 -7.52
CA GLN A 210 -5.65 -2.45 -8.52
C GLN A 210 -7.13 -2.29 -8.14
N THR A 211 -7.42 -2.37 -6.83
CA THR A 211 -8.78 -2.36 -6.27
C THR A 211 -8.94 -1.20 -5.28
N LYS A 212 -10.07 -0.48 -5.38
CA LYS A 212 -10.41 0.66 -4.50
C LYS A 212 -10.46 0.28 -3.02
N THR A 213 -11.20 -0.78 -2.69
CA THR A 213 -11.48 -1.17 -1.31
C THR A 213 -10.21 -1.51 -0.54
N ASP A 214 -9.20 -2.04 -1.22
CA ASP A 214 -7.90 -2.36 -0.64
C ASP A 214 -7.21 -1.09 -0.12
N LEU A 215 -7.11 -0.05 -0.95
CA LEU A 215 -6.51 1.22 -0.50
C LEU A 215 -7.35 1.89 0.59
N ASP A 216 -8.67 1.95 0.43
CA ASP A 216 -9.55 2.58 1.43
C ASP A 216 -9.34 1.94 2.81
N PHE A 217 -9.19 0.62 2.83
CA PHE A 217 -8.92 -0.14 4.03
C PHE A 217 -7.56 0.20 4.66
N ILE A 218 -6.49 0.25 3.86
CA ILE A 218 -5.16 0.67 4.35
C ILE A 218 -5.19 2.09 4.91
N LEU A 219 -5.85 3.02 4.23
CA LEU A 219 -5.99 4.40 4.71
C LEU A 219 -6.77 4.47 6.02
N HIS A 220 -7.84 3.67 6.17
CA HIS A 220 -8.59 3.56 7.42
C HIS A 220 -7.70 3.09 8.58
N LEU A 221 -6.92 2.03 8.39
CA LEU A 221 -5.97 1.54 9.41
C LEU A 221 -4.90 2.59 9.79
N CYS A 222 -4.63 3.54 8.90
CA CYS A 222 -3.66 4.60 9.13
C CYS A 222 -4.24 5.81 9.88
N GLU A 223 -5.57 5.95 10.03
CA GLU A 223 -6.20 7.11 10.68
C GLU A 223 -5.72 7.35 12.14
N PRO A 224 -5.54 6.33 13.00
CA PRO A 224 -4.98 6.55 14.34
C PRO A 224 -3.57 7.15 14.30
N TYR A 225 -2.71 6.69 13.38
CA TYR A 225 -1.35 7.19 13.22
C TYR A 225 -1.33 8.62 12.67
N LYS A 226 -2.19 8.90 11.69
CA LYS A 226 -2.38 10.24 11.11
C LYS A 226 -2.75 11.29 12.16
N ARG A 227 -3.59 10.95 13.14
CA ARG A 227 -3.97 11.86 14.24
C ARG A 227 -2.79 12.27 15.11
N ILE A 228 -1.80 11.39 15.28
CA ILE A 228 -0.56 11.68 15.99
C ILE A 228 0.37 12.50 15.07
N ARG A 229 0.61 11.98 13.87
CA ARG A 229 1.41 12.64 12.84
C ARG A 229 1.01 12.13 11.47
N ASN A 230 0.53 13.03 10.60
CA ASN A 230 0.22 12.69 9.22
C ASN A 230 1.49 12.61 8.36
N ARG A 231 2.37 11.66 8.67
CA ARG A 231 3.60 11.36 7.93
C ARG A 231 3.82 9.85 7.91
N PHE A 232 4.09 9.31 6.74
CA PHE A 232 4.23 7.88 6.50
C PHE A 232 5.51 7.59 5.73
N THR A 233 6.18 6.50 6.10
CA THR A 233 7.35 5.98 5.42
C THR A 233 6.91 4.90 4.46
N TYR A 234 7.32 5.02 3.20
CA TYR A 234 7.16 3.98 2.19
C TYR A 234 8.53 3.42 1.84
N THR A 235 8.65 2.10 1.82
CA THR A 235 9.87 1.42 1.38
C THR A 235 9.55 0.60 0.15
N LEU A 236 10.30 0.81 -0.92
CA LEU A 236 10.16 0.01 -2.14
C LEU A 236 11.37 -0.91 -2.25
N ILE A 237 11.15 -2.21 -2.34
CA ILE A 237 12.19 -3.23 -2.54
C ILE A 237 11.92 -4.03 -3.81
N ALA A 238 12.94 -4.67 -4.36
CA ALA A 238 12.75 -5.65 -5.43
C ALA A 238 12.37 -7.01 -4.84
N GLU A 239 11.55 -7.77 -5.55
CA GLU A 239 11.18 -9.15 -5.20
C GLU A 239 12.41 -10.06 -5.04
N SER A 240 13.50 -9.80 -5.79
CA SER A 240 14.77 -10.51 -5.65
C SER A 240 15.48 -10.29 -4.31
N ASN A 241 15.00 -9.35 -3.48
CA ASN A 241 15.51 -9.12 -2.13
C ASN A 241 14.69 -9.82 -1.03
N LEU A 242 13.62 -10.53 -1.38
CA LEU A 242 12.79 -11.28 -0.43
C LEU A 242 13.39 -12.63 -0.03
#